data_AF-A0A9X2K0R5-F1
#
_entry.id   AF-A0A9X2K0R5-F1
#
_cell.length_a   1.000
_cell.length_b   1.000
_cell.length_c   1.000
_cell.angle_alpha   90.00
_cell.angle_beta   90.00
_cell.angle_gamma   90.00
#
_symmetry.space_group_name_H-M   'P 1'
#
loop_
_entity.id
_entity.type
_entity.pdbx_description
1 polymer ?
#
loop_
_entity_poly.entity_id
_entity_poly.type
_entity_poly.pdbx_seq_one_letter_code
_entity_poly.pdbx_strand_id
1 'polypeptide(L)'
;MNDFQAIADRVEIEALRGEFTDAAMMRDYDRLASLFTPDGVLRMPDIPAELAGPEEIRAWGRRVPGFVEFLVQTTHPGVIRIEGSGTTTPRR
;
A
#
# COMPACT_ATOMS: atom_id res chain seq x y z
N MET A 1 -7.79 -22.87 -8.42
CA MET A 1 -6.55 -22.16 -8.01
C MET A 1 -5.56 -23.24 -7.59
N ASN A 2 -4.36 -23.25 -8.15
CA ASN A 2 -3.34 -24.25 -7.79
C ASN A 2 -2.60 -23.78 -6.53
N ASP A 3 -2.24 -24.69 -5.62
CA ASP A 3 -1.56 -24.37 -4.36
C ASP A 3 -0.27 -23.58 -4.59
N PHE A 4 0.46 -23.86 -5.68
CA PHE A 4 1.65 -23.09 -6.06
C PHE A 4 1.34 -21.62 -6.40
N GLN A 5 0.21 -21.36 -7.05
CA GLN A 5 -0.21 -20.00 -7.37
C GLN A 5 -0.60 -19.24 -6.09
N ALA A 6 -1.32 -19.89 -5.18
CA ALA A 6 -1.68 -19.28 -3.89
C ALA A 6 -0.45 -18.96 -3.02
N ILE A 7 0.61 -19.78 -3.08
CA ILE A 7 1.88 -19.49 -2.41
C ILE A 7 2.59 -18.30 -3.07
N ALA A 8 2.65 -18.27 -4.42
CA ALA A 8 3.26 -17.17 -5.16
C ALA A 8 2.55 -15.84 -4.87
N ASP A 9 1.21 -15.80 -4.97
CA ASP A 9 0.39 -14.63 -4.66
C ASP A 9 0.66 -14.14 -3.23
N ARG A 10 0.81 -15.05 -2.26
CA ARG A 10 1.10 -14.68 -0.88
C ARG A 10 2.48 -14.04 -0.73
N VAL A 11 3.50 -14.58 -1.39
CA VAL A 11 4.86 -14.02 -1.37
C VAL A 11 4.88 -12.64 -2.03
N GLU A 12 4.21 -12.48 -3.17
CA GLU A 12 4.09 -11.21 -3.87
C GLU A 12 3.39 -10.13 -3.02
N ILE A 13 2.32 -10.50 -2.31
CA ILE A 13 1.60 -9.57 -1.44
C ILE A 13 2.43 -9.14 -0.22
N GLU A 14 3.22 -10.04 0.38
CA GLU A 14 4.13 -9.65 1.45
C GLU A 14 5.26 -8.75 0.94
N ALA A 15 5.79 -9.02 -0.26
CA ALA A 15 6.77 -8.14 -0.90
C ALA A 15 6.19 -6.74 -1.17
N LEU A 16 4.97 -6.67 -1.72
CA LEU A 16 4.25 -5.42 -2.00
C LEU A 16 4.02 -4.59 -0.73
N ARG A 17 3.68 -5.23 0.40
CA ARG A 17 3.53 -4.55 1.70
C ARG A 17 4.84 -3.96 2.22
N GLY A 18 5.94 -4.70 2.08
CA GLY A 18 7.27 -4.23 2.42
C GLY A 18 7.66 -3.02 1.58
N GLU A 19 7.47 -3.12 0.26
CA GLU A 19 7.76 -2.05 -0.68
C GLU A 19 6.92 -0.79 -0.44
N PHE A 20 5.62 -0.94 -0.14
CA PHE A 20 4.76 0.18 0.23
C PHE A 20 5.30 0.95 1.43
N THR A 21 5.71 0.22 2.48
CA THR A 21 6.22 0.82 3.71
C THR A 21 7.56 1.51 3.49
N ASP A 22 8.46 0.85 2.76
CA ASP A 22 9.77 1.39 2.38
C ASP A 22 9.63 2.69 1.57
N ALA A 23 8.85 2.67 0.48
CA ALA A 23 8.64 3.83 -0.37
C ALA A 23 8.02 5.01 0.39
N ALA A 24 7.05 4.74 1.28
CA ALA A 24 6.43 5.76 2.12
C ALA A 24 7.42 6.39 3.11
N MET A 25 8.25 5.58 3.77
CA MET A 25 9.25 6.05 4.74
C MET A 25 10.43 6.78 4.07
N MET A 26 10.83 6.33 2.88
CA MET A 26 11.89 6.95 2.07
C MET A 26 11.44 8.22 1.32
N ARG A 27 10.15 8.58 1.41
CA ARG A 27 9.53 9.69 0.68
C ARG A 27 9.63 9.57 -0.84
N ASP A 28 9.78 8.35 -1.33
CA ASP A 28 9.75 8.05 -2.76
C ASP A 28 8.30 7.87 -3.20
N TYR A 29 7.60 9.01 -3.34
CA TYR A 29 6.17 9.00 -3.67
C TYR A 29 5.89 8.58 -5.10
N ASP A 30 6.87 8.69 -6.00
CA ASP A 30 6.74 8.20 -7.37
C ASP A 30 6.73 6.67 -7.39
N ARG A 31 7.63 6.03 -6.62
CA ARG A 31 7.62 4.58 -6.39
C ARG A 31 6.37 4.15 -5.64
N LEU A 32 5.99 4.84 -4.56
CA LEU A 32 4.78 4.52 -3.80
C LEU A 32 3.53 4.46 -4.68
N ALA A 33 3.36 5.46 -5.54
CA ALA A 33 2.20 5.54 -6.42
C ALA A 33 2.22 4.51 -7.55
N SER A 34 3.39 4.01 -7.95
CA SER A 34 3.52 2.95 -8.96
C SER A 34 2.98 1.59 -8.50
N LEU A 35 2.82 1.41 -7.18
CA LEU A 35 2.27 0.19 -6.58
C LEU A 35 0.74 0.10 -6.71
N PHE A 36 0.07 1.20 -7.08
CA PHE A 36 -1.37 1.27 -7.21
C PHE A 36 -1.79 1.04 -8.66
N THR A 37 -2.89 0.32 -8.84
CA THR A 37 -3.58 0.26 -10.13
C THR A 37 -4.14 1.65 -10.50
N PRO A 38 -4.43 1.92 -11.78
CA PRO A 38 -4.97 3.21 -12.19
C PRO A 38 -6.27 3.62 -11.47
N ASP A 39 -7.07 2.64 -11.06
CA ASP A 39 -8.32 2.78 -10.31
C ASP A 39 -8.15 2.55 -8.80
N GLY A 40 -6.93 2.34 -8.32
CA GLY A 40 -6.64 2.08 -6.92
C GLY A 40 -6.93 3.30 -6.05
N VAL A 41 -7.54 3.07 -4.88
CA VAL A 41 -7.91 4.13 -3.94
C VAL A 41 -7.17 3.94 -2.62
N LEU A 42 -6.41 4.96 -2.21
CA LEU A 42 -5.81 5.01 -0.88
C LEU A 42 -6.73 5.82 0.05
N ARG A 43 -7.33 5.12 1.03
CA ARG A 43 -8.16 5.72 2.07
C ARG A 43 -7.47 5.62 3.42
N MET A 44 -7.34 6.75 4.10
CA MET A 44 -6.87 6.82 5.48
C MET A 44 -8.09 7.03 6.37
N PRO A 45 -8.47 6.10 7.25
CA PRO A 45 -9.71 6.26 8.02
C PRO A 45 -9.68 7.44 9.00
N ASP A 46 -8.51 7.69 9.59
CA ASP A 46 -8.34 8.70 10.64
C ASP A 46 -7.88 10.07 10.09
N ILE A 47 -7.67 10.16 8.77
CA ILE A 47 -7.32 11.39 8.06
C ILE A 47 -8.35 11.52 6.95
N PRO A 48 -9.14 12.60 6.82
CA PRO A 48 -10.16 12.73 5.79
C PRO A 48 -9.53 12.94 4.39
N ALA A 49 -8.84 11.91 3.91
CA ALA A 49 -8.10 11.84 2.67
C ALA A 49 -8.49 10.55 1.97
N GLU A 50 -9.11 10.73 0.81
CA GLU A 50 -9.33 9.70 -0.19
C GLU A 50 -8.56 10.13 -1.43
N LEU A 51 -7.64 9.28 -1.87
CA LEU A 51 -6.74 9.57 -2.99
C LEU A 51 -7.01 8.54 -4.07
N ALA A 52 -7.52 9.00 -5.21
CA ALA A 52 -7.84 8.17 -6.36
C ALA A 52 -6.66 8.15 -7.35
N GLY A 53 -6.09 6.96 -7.50
CA GLY A 53 -5.06 6.66 -8.48
C GLY A 53 -3.66 7.22 -8.15
N PRO A 54 -2.67 6.86 -8.98
CA PRO A 54 -1.27 7.20 -8.72
C PRO A 54 -0.98 8.70 -8.62
N GLU A 55 -1.67 9.55 -9.39
CA GLU A 55 -1.38 10.98 -9.45
C GLU A 55 -1.74 11.71 -8.15
N GLU A 56 -2.93 11.43 -7.60
CA GLU A 56 -3.36 12.01 -6.32
C GLU A 56 -2.50 11.51 -5.16
N ILE A 57 -2.10 10.24 -5.18
CA ILE A 57 -1.21 9.64 -4.19
C ILE A 57 0.15 10.35 -4.20
N ARG A 58 0.74 10.60 -5.39
CA ARG A 58 1.99 11.38 -5.51
C ARG A 58 1.84 12.79 -4.97
N ALA A 59 0.76 13.47 -5.34
CA ALA A 59 0.51 14.85 -4.96
C ALA A 59 0.33 15.00 -3.45
N TRP A 60 -0.39 14.07 -2.81
CA TRP A 60 -0.58 14.04 -1.37
C TRP A 60 0.72 13.71 -0.64
N GLY A 61 1.47 12.71 -1.12
CA GLY A 61 2.75 12.31 -0.54
C GLY A 61 3.73 13.47 -0.40
N ARG A 62 3.86 14.33 -1.43
CA ARG A 62 4.71 15.54 -1.38
C ARG A 62 4.36 16.53 -0.27
N ARG A 63 3.15 16.45 0.32
CA ARG A 63 2.71 17.32 1.43
C ARG A 63 3.10 16.75 2.80
N VAL A 64 3.37 15.44 2.90
CA VAL A 64 3.69 14.75 4.16
C VAL A 64 4.85 15.39 4.94
N PRO A 65 5.96 15.85 4.32
CA PRO A 65 7.03 16.54 5.05
C PRO A 65 6.59 17.86 5.72
N GLY A 66 5.48 18.47 5.27
CA GLY A 66 4.90 19.64 5.91
C GLY A 66 4.06 19.32 7.16
N PHE A 67 3.71 18.05 7.37
CA PHE A 67 2.95 17.59 8.55
C PHE A 67 3.84 16.92 9.59
N VAL A 68 4.88 16.18 9.15
CA VAL A 68 5.78 15.44 10.03
C VAL A 68 7.24 15.57 9.55
N GLU A 69 8.15 15.82 10.49
CA GLU A 69 9.59 15.87 10.21
C GLU A 69 10.14 14.49 9.87
N PHE A 70 9.65 13.44 10.55
CA PHE A 70 9.97 12.04 10.30
C PHE A 70 8.69 11.20 10.33
N LEU A 71 8.54 10.31 9.36
CA LEU A 71 7.46 9.33 9.30
C LEU A 71 8.05 7.94 9.56
N VAL A 72 7.54 7.25 10.58
CA VAL A 72 7.84 5.85 10.85
C VAL A 72 6.55 5.08 10.79
N GLN A 73 6.45 4.14 9.85
CA GLN A 73 5.30 3.26 9.71
C GLN A 73 5.75 1.81 9.97
N THR A 74 5.18 1.17 10.98
CA THR A 74 5.45 -0.25 11.25
C THR A 74 4.32 -1.10 10.67
N THR A 75 4.70 -2.11 9.89
CA THR A 75 3.73 -3.03 9.27
C THR A 75 3.67 -4.31 10.08
N HIS A 76 2.50 -4.62 10.63
CA HIS A 76 2.26 -5.91 11.27
C HIS A 76 2.11 -7.01 10.20
N PRO A 77 2.52 -8.26 10.47
CA PRO A 77 2.16 -9.40 9.62
C PRO A 77 0.65 -9.67 9.78
N GLY A 78 -0.15 -9.08 8.89
CA GLY A 78 -1.59 -9.26 8.82
C GLY A 78 -1.94 -10.54 8.04
N VAL A 79 -3.11 -11.12 8.31
CA VAL A 79 -3.60 -12.29 7.57
C VAL A 79 -3.85 -11.91 6.10
N ILE A 80 -3.36 -12.73 5.18
CA ILE A 80 -3.62 -12.62 3.73
C ILE A 80 -4.72 -13.62 3.37
N ARG A 81 -5.81 -13.14 2.76
CA ARG A 81 -6.90 -13.96 2.24
C ARG A 81 -6.99 -13.77 0.71
N ILE A 82 -6.80 -14.86 -0.03
CA ILE A 82 -6.85 -14.87 -1.50
C ILE A 82 -8.27 -15.28 -1.92
N GLU A 83 -8.92 -14.47 -2.77
CA GLU A 83 -10.29 -14.67 -3.27
C GLU A 83 -10.36 -14.40 -4.78
N GLY A 84 -10.48 -15.46 -5.58
CA GLY A 84 -10.57 -15.31 -7.03
C GLY A 84 -9.31 -14.64 -7.60
N SER A 85 -9.44 -13.50 -8.29
CA SER A 85 -8.31 -12.70 -8.76
C SER A 85 -7.89 -11.59 -7.79
N GLY A 86 -8.55 -11.47 -6.64
CA GLY A 86 -8.29 -10.43 -5.63
C GLY A 86 -7.68 -11.01 -4.37
N THR A 87 -6.87 -10.22 -3.68
CA THR A 87 -6.34 -10.56 -2.36
C THR A 87 -6.72 -9.47 -1.37
N THR A 88 -7.28 -9.84 -0.23
CA THR A 88 -7.69 -8.91 0.82
C THR A 88 -6.99 -9.22 2.12
N THR A 89 -6.64 -8.17 2.86
CA THR A 89 -6.05 -8.30 4.20
C THR A 89 -6.98 -7.61 5.18
N PRO A 90 -7.75 -8.36 6.00
CA PRO A 90 -8.77 -7.77 6.86
C PRO A 90 -8.14 -6.87 7.91
N ARG A 91 -8.82 -5.75 8.23
CA ARG A 91 -8.52 -4.99 9.45
C ARG A 91 -8.78 -5.90 10.65
N ARG A 92 -7.89 -5.87 11.63
CA ARG A 92 -8.15 -6.42 12.96
C ARG A 92 -9.20 -5.60 13.69
#